data_AF-A0A7S3R1R6-F1
#
_entry.id   AF-A0A7S3R1R6-F1
#
_cell.length_a   1.000
_cell.length_b   1.000
_cell.length_c   1.000
_cell.angle_alpha   90.00
_cell.angle_beta   90.00
_cell.angle_gamma   90.00
#
_symmetry.space_group_name_H-M   'P 1'
#
loop_
_entity.id
_entity.type
_entity.pdbx_description
1 polymer ?
#
loop_
_entity_poly.entity_id
_entity_poly.type
_entity_poly.pdbx_seq_one_letter_code
_entity_poly.pdbx_strand_id
1 'polypeptide(L)'
;PECLPRTWSALYEPGNDRWLYTDLTNGRVQLEHPLLDYYRGAVFMDKGAYGELASKLQAQPPSYDQVMEACAYFGIGEEEDVYIQAVAEYKLCCPLPPGWLESTDNAGNKQYRNPTMGIVLDEHPLDPYFRELRDRRRKELLRRRWAAVRAMVGMLNLHRKLVPPSNNAHPEASKRGSTGSVSAGEEQEEIEEQQEQ
;
A
#
# COMPACT_ATOMS: atom_id res chain seq x y z
N PRO A 1 -12.03 -10.65 -5.37
CA PRO A 1 -12.04 -9.22 -4.97
C PRO A 1 -10.67 -8.49 -5.00
N GLU A 2 -9.53 -9.18 -5.16
CA GLU A 2 -8.20 -8.53 -4.97
C GLU A 2 -7.67 -7.68 -6.14
N CYS A 3 -8.37 -7.63 -7.28
CA CYS A 3 -7.87 -6.97 -8.48
C CYS A 3 -8.23 -5.48 -8.57
N LEU A 4 -9.12 -4.98 -7.70
CA LEU A 4 -9.56 -3.58 -7.70
C LEU A 4 -9.10 -2.87 -6.43
N PRO A 5 -8.87 -1.55 -6.48
CA PRO A 5 -8.74 -0.76 -5.25
C PRO A 5 -10.00 -0.90 -4.38
N ARG A 6 -9.86 -0.76 -3.05
CA ARG A 6 -10.96 -0.98 -2.09
C ARG A 6 -12.21 -0.16 -2.37
N THR A 7 -12.03 1.02 -2.94
CA THR A 7 -13.12 1.96 -3.24
C THR A 7 -13.71 1.74 -4.63
N TRP A 8 -13.37 0.67 -5.32
CA TRP A 8 -13.82 0.43 -6.69
C TRP A 8 -14.65 -0.84 -6.78
N SER A 9 -15.68 -0.78 -7.62
CA SER A 9 -16.50 -1.92 -8.02
C SER A 9 -16.40 -2.13 -9.53
N ALA A 10 -16.65 -3.35 -9.97
CA ALA A 10 -16.75 -3.68 -11.39
C ALA A 10 -18.09 -4.36 -11.67
N LEU A 11 -18.75 -3.93 -12.74
CA LEU A 11 -20.01 -4.47 -13.23
C LEU A 11 -19.85 -4.86 -14.71
N TYR A 12 -20.20 -6.09 -15.06
CA TYR A 12 -20.25 -6.50 -16.45
C TYR A 12 -21.61 -6.18 -17.06
N GLU A 13 -21.62 -5.43 -18.16
CA GLU A 13 -22.81 -5.10 -18.94
C GLU A 13 -22.95 -6.06 -20.14
N PRO A 14 -23.77 -7.13 -20.05
CA PRO A 14 -23.87 -8.13 -21.11
C PRO A 14 -24.43 -7.55 -22.42
N GLY A 15 -25.25 -6.50 -22.36
CA GLY A 15 -25.81 -5.86 -23.56
C GLY A 15 -24.77 -5.14 -24.42
N ASN A 16 -23.64 -4.75 -23.83
CA ASN A 16 -22.56 -4.03 -24.49
C ASN A 16 -21.24 -4.82 -24.51
N ASP A 17 -21.24 -6.05 -24.01
CA ASP A 17 -20.07 -6.93 -23.80
C ASP A 17 -18.86 -6.18 -23.21
N ARG A 18 -19.09 -5.44 -22.11
CA ARG A 18 -18.04 -4.61 -21.49
C ARG A 18 -18.12 -4.57 -19.98
N TRP A 19 -16.98 -4.28 -19.38
CA TRP A 19 -16.89 -3.97 -17.96
C TRP A 19 -17.02 -2.46 -17.72
N LEU A 20 -17.76 -2.11 -16.68
CA LEU A 20 -17.81 -0.78 -16.08
C LEU A 20 -17.13 -0.82 -14.72
N TYR A 21 -16.26 0.15 -14.48
CA TYR A 21 -15.57 0.32 -13.21
C TYR A 21 -16.08 1.59 -12.54
N THR A 22 -16.59 1.47 -11.32
CA THR A 22 -17.17 2.58 -10.57
C THR A 22 -16.39 2.84 -9.30
N ASP A 23 -15.89 4.07 -9.15
CA ASP A 23 -15.32 4.59 -7.91
C ASP A 23 -16.45 4.95 -6.95
N LEU A 24 -16.52 4.22 -5.84
CA LEU A 24 -17.54 4.33 -4.81
C LEU A 24 -17.39 5.60 -3.96
N THR A 25 -16.25 6.30 -4.02
CA THR A 25 -16.04 7.53 -3.23
C THR A 25 -16.68 8.76 -3.86
N ASN A 26 -16.68 8.82 -5.19
CA ASN A 26 -17.12 10.00 -5.96
C ASN A 26 -18.14 9.66 -7.05
N GLY A 27 -18.48 8.37 -7.22
CA GLY A 27 -19.44 7.89 -8.22
C GLY A 27 -18.91 7.87 -9.65
N ARG A 28 -17.61 8.12 -9.88
CA ARG A 28 -17.03 8.14 -11.23
C ARG A 28 -17.08 6.75 -11.86
N VAL A 29 -17.60 6.69 -13.09
CA VAL A 29 -17.61 5.46 -13.89
C VAL A 29 -16.59 5.59 -15.03
N GLN A 30 -15.87 4.50 -15.30
CA GLN A 30 -14.96 4.41 -16.44
C GLN A 30 -14.98 3.00 -17.06
N LEU A 31 -14.60 2.93 -18.33
CA LEU A 31 -14.52 1.68 -19.09
C LEU A 31 -13.19 0.96 -18.88
N GLU A 32 -12.13 1.71 -18.59
CA GLU A 32 -10.80 1.15 -18.36
C GLU A 32 -10.62 0.72 -16.91
N HIS A 33 -9.88 -0.36 -16.72
CA HIS A 33 -9.58 -0.84 -15.38
C HIS A 33 -8.79 0.23 -14.59
N PRO A 34 -9.16 0.55 -13.33
CA PRO A 34 -8.53 1.65 -12.57
C PRO A 34 -7.03 1.46 -12.32
N LEU A 35 -6.55 0.22 -12.37
CA LEU A 35 -5.13 -0.13 -12.25
C LEU A 35 -4.47 -0.51 -13.59
N LEU A 36 -5.06 -0.19 -14.73
CA LEU A 36 -4.53 -0.59 -16.04
C LEU A 36 -3.08 -0.11 -16.23
N ASP A 37 -2.79 1.15 -15.90
CA ASP A 37 -1.45 1.71 -16.06
C ASP A 37 -0.44 1.15 -15.06
N TYR A 38 -0.88 0.80 -13.85
CA TYR A 38 -0.06 0.03 -12.91
C TYR A 38 0.37 -1.30 -13.55
N TYR A 39 -0.56 -2.06 -14.13
CA TYR A 39 -0.23 -3.36 -14.73
C TYR A 39 0.67 -3.24 -15.95
N ARG A 40 0.46 -2.21 -16.79
CA ARG A 40 1.38 -1.90 -17.90
C ARG A 40 2.79 -1.64 -17.39
N GLY A 41 2.91 -0.83 -16.33
CA GLY A 41 4.19 -0.56 -15.69
C GLY A 41 4.82 -1.80 -15.07
N ALA A 42 4.04 -2.63 -14.36
CA ALA A 42 4.53 -3.87 -13.75
C ALA A 42 5.11 -4.83 -14.80
N VAL A 43 4.39 -5.03 -15.92
CA VAL A 43 4.88 -5.85 -17.03
C VAL A 43 6.18 -5.29 -17.63
N PHE A 44 6.30 -3.98 -17.76
CA PHE A 44 7.54 -3.36 -18.22
C PHE A 44 8.70 -3.60 -17.26
N MET A 45 8.47 -3.42 -15.95
CA MET A 45 9.45 -3.68 -14.90
C MET A 45 9.93 -5.14 -14.92
N ASP A 46 9.01 -6.09 -14.99
CA ASP A 46 9.30 -7.52 -15.00
C ASP A 46 10.03 -7.98 -16.27
N LYS A 47 9.80 -7.32 -17.41
CA LYS A 47 10.46 -7.64 -18.69
C LYS A 47 11.93 -7.20 -18.78
N GLY A 48 12.50 -6.64 -17.72
CA GLY A 48 13.93 -6.36 -17.62
C GLY A 48 14.30 -4.94 -17.21
N ALA A 49 13.33 -4.03 -17.07
CA ALA A 49 13.61 -2.67 -16.63
C ALA A 49 14.19 -2.61 -15.20
N TYR A 50 13.98 -3.64 -14.36
CA TYR A 50 14.70 -3.80 -13.11
C TYR A 50 16.23 -3.89 -13.27
N GLY A 51 16.71 -4.56 -14.31
CA GLY A 51 18.15 -4.69 -14.56
C GLY A 51 18.79 -3.35 -14.95
N GLU A 52 18.10 -2.55 -15.77
CA GLU A 52 18.56 -1.21 -16.12
C GLU A 52 18.49 -0.26 -14.91
N LEU A 53 17.40 -0.32 -14.14
CA LEU A 53 17.25 0.45 -12.90
C LEU A 53 18.39 0.16 -11.93
N ALA A 54 18.69 -1.11 -11.67
CA ALA A 54 19.78 -1.52 -10.79
C ALA A 54 21.14 -1.02 -11.30
N SER A 55 21.37 -1.09 -12.62
CA SER A 55 22.58 -0.57 -13.26
C SER A 55 22.72 0.94 -13.08
N LYS A 56 21.62 1.70 -13.25
CA LYS A 56 21.57 3.15 -13.03
C LYS A 56 21.82 3.51 -11.58
N LEU A 57 21.21 2.77 -10.65
CA LEU A 57 21.38 2.98 -9.22
C LEU A 57 22.84 2.77 -8.79
N GLN A 58 23.50 1.76 -9.36
CA GLN A 58 24.92 1.51 -9.10
C GLN A 58 25.82 2.57 -9.73
N ALA A 59 25.52 3.01 -10.96
CA ALA A 59 26.34 3.97 -11.70
C ALA A 59 26.23 5.39 -11.13
N GLN A 60 25.02 5.80 -10.76
CA GLN A 60 24.73 7.13 -10.24
C GLN A 60 23.62 7.03 -9.19
N PRO A 61 23.96 6.70 -7.93
CA PRO A 61 22.99 6.68 -6.86
C PRO A 61 22.44 8.09 -6.62
N PRO A 62 21.12 8.25 -6.40
CA PRO A 62 20.54 9.53 -6.02
C PRO A 62 21.10 10.03 -4.69
N SER A 63 21.19 11.35 -4.53
CA SER A 63 21.52 11.94 -3.24
C SER A 63 20.35 11.80 -2.26
N TYR A 64 20.62 11.92 -0.96
CA TYR A 64 19.57 11.90 0.07
C TYR A 64 18.47 12.94 -0.21
N ASP A 65 18.86 14.19 -0.52
CA ASP A 65 17.90 15.26 -0.79
C ASP A 65 16.99 14.94 -1.98
N GLN A 66 17.54 14.32 -3.04
CA GLN A 66 16.75 13.89 -4.19
C GLN A 66 15.74 12.79 -3.81
N VAL A 67 16.16 11.84 -2.99
CA VAL A 67 15.26 10.78 -2.49
C VAL A 67 14.15 11.40 -1.63
N MET A 68 14.47 12.35 -0.77
CA MET A 68 13.49 13.02 0.10
C MET A 68 12.49 13.87 -0.68
N GLU A 69 12.94 14.59 -1.73
CA GLU A 69 12.06 15.31 -2.65
C GLU A 69 11.12 14.33 -3.39
N ALA A 70 11.65 13.22 -3.88
CA ALA A 70 10.85 12.17 -4.53
C ALA A 70 9.89 11.47 -3.54
N CYS A 71 10.30 11.27 -2.28
CA CYS A 71 9.41 10.79 -1.21
C CYS A 71 8.24 11.75 -1.02
N ALA A 72 8.50 13.06 -0.93
CA ALA A 72 7.45 14.07 -0.81
C ALA A 72 6.50 14.06 -2.02
N TYR A 73 7.03 13.91 -3.25
CA TYR A 73 6.21 13.76 -4.47
C TYR A 73 5.26 12.55 -4.42
N PHE A 74 5.71 11.43 -3.83
CA PHE A 74 4.87 10.26 -3.58
C PHE A 74 4.14 10.30 -2.23
N GLY A 75 4.16 11.41 -1.48
CA GLY A 75 3.52 11.47 -0.16
C GLY A 75 4.02 10.39 0.79
N ILE A 76 5.31 10.07 0.75
CA ILE A 76 6.03 9.19 1.69
C ILE A 76 6.67 10.10 2.75
N GLY A 77 6.36 9.86 4.02
CA GLY A 77 6.93 10.61 5.13
C GLY A 77 8.40 10.27 5.40
N GLU A 78 9.15 11.23 5.94
CA GLU A 78 10.56 11.04 6.36
C GLU A 78 10.73 9.99 7.46
N GLU A 79 9.71 9.83 8.30
CA GLU A 79 9.69 8.85 9.40
C GLU A 79 9.15 7.47 8.96
N GLU A 80 8.74 7.31 7.69
CA GLU A 80 8.26 6.02 7.19
C GLU A 80 9.40 5.00 7.03
N ASP A 81 9.03 3.73 6.97
CA ASP A 81 9.98 2.63 6.81
C ASP A 81 10.84 2.81 5.54
N VAL A 82 12.15 2.59 5.66
CA VAL A 82 13.13 2.67 4.56
C VAL A 82 12.71 1.79 3.37
N TYR A 83 12.02 0.67 3.63
CA TYR A 83 11.44 -0.17 2.59
C TYR A 83 10.41 0.56 1.73
N ILE A 84 9.62 1.48 2.30
CA ILE A 84 8.69 2.33 1.55
C ILE A 84 9.47 3.45 0.85
N GLN A 85 10.42 4.11 1.55
CA GLN A 85 11.23 5.19 0.98
C GLN A 85 12.02 4.77 -0.26
N ALA A 86 12.48 3.51 -0.33
CA ALA A 86 13.15 2.96 -1.50
C ALA A 86 12.31 3.04 -2.80
N VAL A 87 10.98 3.21 -2.73
CA VAL A 87 10.15 3.46 -3.92
C VAL A 87 10.56 4.76 -4.63
N ALA A 88 10.89 5.80 -3.86
CA ALA A 88 11.33 7.09 -4.39
C ALA A 88 12.70 6.96 -5.10
N GLU A 89 13.65 6.26 -4.47
CA GLU A 89 14.94 5.94 -5.07
C GLU A 89 14.78 5.19 -6.40
N TYR A 90 13.91 4.17 -6.43
CA TYR A 90 13.64 3.41 -7.64
C TYR A 90 13.04 4.28 -8.75
N LYS A 91 12.16 5.22 -8.40
CA LYS A 91 11.58 6.14 -9.38
C LYS A 91 12.63 7.02 -10.04
N LEU A 92 13.60 7.50 -9.27
CA LEU A 92 14.65 8.41 -9.76
C LEU A 92 15.58 7.72 -10.77
N CYS A 93 15.85 6.43 -10.57
CA CYS A 93 16.69 5.62 -11.46
C CYS A 93 15.89 4.83 -12.50
N CYS A 94 14.57 4.93 -12.51
CA CYS A 94 13.72 4.14 -13.40
C CYS A 94 13.93 4.51 -14.87
N PRO A 95 14.08 3.52 -15.77
CA PRO A 95 14.07 3.79 -17.21
C PRO A 95 12.69 4.21 -17.71
N LEU A 96 12.69 4.90 -18.85
CA LEU A 96 11.46 5.20 -19.59
C LEU A 96 10.98 3.96 -20.35
N PRO A 97 9.66 3.70 -20.40
CA PRO A 97 9.12 2.65 -21.26
C PRO A 97 9.41 2.92 -22.75
N PRO A 98 9.41 1.89 -23.61
CA PRO A 98 9.70 2.06 -25.03
C PRO A 98 8.78 3.09 -25.71
N GLY A 99 9.37 3.96 -26.53
CA GLY A 99 8.66 5.03 -27.24
C GLY A 99 8.42 6.30 -26.42
N TRP A 100 8.72 6.30 -25.12
CA TRP A 100 8.68 7.50 -24.29
C TRP A 100 10.01 8.26 -24.34
N LEU A 101 9.91 9.58 -24.30
CA LEU A 101 11.03 10.51 -24.29
C LEU A 101 10.82 11.55 -23.19
N GLU A 102 11.88 11.88 -22.46
CA GLU A 102 11.89 13.06 -21.58
C GLU A 102 12.20 14.31 -22.43
N SER A 103 11.49 15.38 -22.14
CA SER A 103 11.63 16.70 -22.77
C SER A 103 11.39 17.78 -21.71
N THR A 104 11.72 19.02 -22.05
CA THR A 104 11.46 20.18 -21.19
C THR A 104 10.51 21.11 -21.91
N ASP A 105 9.47 21.57 -21.22
CA ASP A 105 8.52 22.53 -21.76
C ASP A 105 9.12 23.95 -21.85
N ASN A 106 8.36 24.91 -22.37
CA ASN A 106 8.81 26.30 -22.49
C ASN A 106 8.99 26.99 -21.13
N ALA A 107 8.44 26.44 -20.05
CA ALA A 107 8.54 26.96 -18.69
C ALA A 107 9.68 26.31 -17.89
N GLY A 108 10.41 25.35 -18.47
CA GLY A 108 11.50 24.63 -17.81
C GLY A 108 11.06 23.39 -17.03
N ASN A 109 9.77 23.01 -17.08
CA ASN A 109 9.26 21.81 -16.42
C ASN A 109 9.55 20.56 -17.26
N LYS A 110 9.79 19.44 -16.57
CA LYS A 110 9.93 18.15 -17.23
C LYS A 110 8.60 17.69 -17.81
N GLN A 111 8.63 17.18 -19.03
CA GLN A 111 7.50 16.56 -19.71
C GLN A 111 7.92 15.25 -20.37
N TYR A 112 7.02 14.28 -20.34
CA TYR A 112 7.21 12.96 -20.92
C TYR A 112 6.30 12.81 -22.13
N ARG A 113 6.88 12.55 -23.29
CA ARG A 113 6.11 12.42 -24.54
C ARG A 113 6.29 11.06 -25.17
N ASN A 114 5.21 10.53 -25.73
CA ASN A 114 5.23 9.36 -26.61
C ASN A 114 4.82 9.81 -28.03
N PRO A 115 5.77 10.10 -28.93
CA PRO A 115 5.46 10.63 -30.27
C PRO A 115 4.64 9.67 -31.13
N THR A 116 4.78 8.36 -30.91
CA THR A 116 4.04 7.34 -31.66
C THR A 116 2.55 7.37 -31.33
N MET A 117 2.20 7.65 -30.07
CA MET A 117 0.80 7.73 -29.61
C MET A 117 0.26 9.17 -29.59
N GLY A 118 1.11 10.19 -29.78
CA GLY A 118 0.74 11.59 -29.65
C GLY A 118 0.40 12.01 -28.22
N ILE A 119 0.88 11.27 -27.21
CA ILE A 119 0.59 11.51 -25.79
C ILE A 119 1.70 12.36 -25.18
N VAL A 120 1.32 13.32 -24.34
CA VAL A 120 2.23 14.10 -23.49
C VAL A 120 1.72 14.04 -22.05
N LEU A 121 2.61 13.79 -21.11
CA LEU A 121 2.35 13.74 -19.68
C LEU A 121 3.29 14.69 -18.95
N ASP A 122 2.77 15.37 -17.92
CA ASP A 122 3.59 16.14 -16.99
C ASP A 122 4.22 15.24 -15.91
N GLU A 123 3.63 14.05 -15.71
CA GLU A 123 4.14 13.00 -14.81
C GLU A 123 4.86 11.90 -15.59
N HIS A 124 5.73 11.17 -14.92
CA HIS A 124 6.44 10.07 -15.55
C HIS A 124 5.49 8.90 -15.82
N PRO A 125 5.60 8.21 -16.97
CA PRO A 125 4.65 7.16 -17.38
C PRO A 125 4.55 5.96 -16.44
N LEU A 126 5.53 5.80 -15.54
CA LEU A 126 5.54 4.76 -14.51
C LEU A 126 5.14 5.25 -13.11
N ASP A 127 4.72 6.50 -12.96
CA ASP A 127 4.26 7.00 -11.66
C ASP A 127 3.04 6.23 -11.11
N PRO A 128 2.05 5.83 -11.93
CA PRO A 128 0.99 4.94 -11.47
C PRO A 128 1.54 3.61 -10.91
N TYR A 129 2.62 3.11 -11.50
CA TYR A 129 3.29 1.90 -11.02
C TYR A 129 3.89 2.10 -9.62
N PHE A 130 4.66 3.18 -9.43
CA PHE A 130 5.34 3.44 -8.16
C PHE A 130 4.37 3.86 -7.04
N ARG A 131 3.28 4.58 -7.35
CA ARG A 131 2.22 4.90 -6.37
C ARG A 131 1.57 3.64 -5.82
N GLU A 132 1.20 2.69 -6.68
CA GLU A 132 0.62 1.41 -6.25
C GLU A 132 1.67 0.52 -5.54
N LEU A 133 2.94 0.53 -5.97
CA LEU A 133 4.01 -0.18 -5.27
C LEU A 133 4.18 0.33 -3.82
N ARG A 134 4.21 1.65 -3.62
CA ARG A 134 4.20 2.29 -2.29
C ARG A 134 3.03 1.79 -1.44
N ASP A 135 1.82 1.81 -1.98
CA ASP A 135 0.62 1.43 -1.24
C ASP A 135 0.59 -0.06 -0.88
N ARG A 136 1.12 -0.91 -1.78
CA ARG A 136 1.30 -2.34 -1.50
C ARG A 136 2.32 -2.58 -0.38
N ARG A 137 3.45 -1.89 -0.38
CA ARG A 137 4.47 -1.98 0.68
C ARG A 137 3.93 -1.55 2.04
N ARG A 138 3.14 -0.46 2.09
CA ARG A 138 2.44 -0.03 3.31
C ARG A 138 1.48 -1.10 3.84
N LYS A 139 0.65 -1.67 2.97
CA LYS A 139 -0.28 -2.76 3.33
C LYS A 139 0.47 -3.99 3.82
N GLU A 140 1.59 -4.33 3.20
CA GLU A 140 2.42 -5.46 3.60
C GLU A 140 3.01 -5.28 5.00
N LEU A 141 3.62 -4.13 5.29
CA LEU A 141 4.16 -3.83 6.62
C LEU A 141 3.07 -3.84 7.69
N LEU A 142 1.90 -3.28 7.38
CA LEU A 142 0.75 -3.33 8.28
C LEU A 142 0.30 -4.77 8.56
N ARG A 143 0.21 -5.62 7.52
CA ARG A 143 -0.12 -7.05 7.67
C ARG A 143 0.90 -7.78 8.54
N ARG A 144 2.20 -7.54 8.32
CA ARG A 144 3.29 -8.13 9.13
C ARG A 144 3.20 -7.70 10.59
N ARG A 145 2.96 -6.42 10.86
CA ARG A 145 2.77 -5.88 12.22
C ARG A 145 1.58 -6.54 12.91
N TRP A 146 0.43 -6.64 12.24
CA TRP A 146 -0.76 -7.29 12.80
C TRP A 146 -0.56 -8.78 13.03
N ALA A 147 0.15 -9.48 12.16
CA ALA A 147 0.51 -10.88 12.37
C ALA A 147 1.37 -11.06 13.63
N ALA A 148 2.38 -10.20 13.82
CA ALA A 148 3.21 -10.21 15.02
C ALA A 148 2.42 -9.93 16.30
N VAL A 149 1.53 -8.92 16.28
CA VAL A 149 0.65 -8.61 17.41
C VAL A 149 -0.25 -9.80 17.75
N ARG A 150 -0.90 -10.42 16.75
CA ARG A 150 -1.74 -11.61 16.97
C ARG A 150 -0.95 -12.77 17.55
N ALA A 151 0.28 -13.01 17.08
CA ALA A 151 1.15 -14.05 17.61
C ALA A 151 1.53 -13.78 19.09
N MET A 152 1.89 -12.54 19.44
CA MET A 152 2.21 -12.16 20.83
C MET A 152 1.01 -12.34 21.76
N VAL A 153 -0.19 -11.92 21.34
CA VAL A 153 -1.43 -12.13 22.11
C VAL A 153 -1.70 -13.63 22.30
N GLY A 154 -1.51 -14.43 21.26
CA GLY A 154 -1.61 -15.90 21.34
C GLY A 154 -0.65 -16.50 22.36
N MET A 155 0.62 -16.08 22.35
CA MET A 155 1.64 -16.54 23.30
C MET A 155 1.33 -16.15 24.74
N LEU A 156 0.88 -14.91 25.00
CA LEU A 156 0.49 -14.46 26.34
C LEU A 156 -0.71 -15.25 26.88
N ASN A 157 -1.70 -15.54 26.02
CA ASN A 157 -2.86 -16.36 26.39
C ASN A 157 -2.47 -17.81 26.69
N LEU A 158 -1.52 -18.39 25.95
CA LEU A 158 -0.95 -19.71 26.24
C LEU A 158 -0.20 -19.72 27.58
N HIS A 159 0.65 -18.72 27.83
CA HIS A 159 1.38 -18.60 29.09
C HIS A 159 0.43 -18.53 30.29
N ARG A 160 -0.65 -17.73 30.19
CA ARG A 160 -1.69 -17.64 31.23
C ARG A 160 -2.41 -18.98 31.48
N LYS A 161 -2.55 -19.84 30.47
CA LYS A 161 -3.15 -21.18 30.62
C LYS A 161 -2.19 -22.19 31.23
N LEU A 162 -0.88 -22.04 31.02
CA LEU A 162 0.14 -22.99 31.45
C LEU A 162 0.73 -22.68 32.84
N VAL A 163 0.64 -21.43 33.31
CA VAL A 163 1.02 -21.06 34.67
C VAL A 163 -0.23 -21.11 35.57
N PRO A 164 -0.41 -22.17 36.40
CA PRO A 164 -1.47 -22.14 37.40
C PRO A 164 -1.22 -20.97 38.37
N PRO A 165 -2.27 -20.33 38.90
CA PRO A 165 -2.08 -19.34 39.95
C PRO A 165 -1.32 -20.00 41.10
N SER A 166 -0.16 -19.43 41.45
CA SER A 166 0.61 -19.85 42.62
C SER A 166 -0.30 -19.79 43.83
N ASN A 167 -0.66 -20.97 44.34
CA ASN A 167 -1.61 -21.13 45.41
C ASN A 167 -0.91 -20.90 46.76
N ASN A 168 -0.42 -19.69 47.00
CA ASN A 168 -0.13 -19.23 48.35
C ASN A 168 -1.41 -18.65 48.96
N ALA A 169 -2.39 -19.53 49.17
CA ALA A 169 -3.55 -19.24 50.01
C ALA A 169 -3.20 -19.58 51.46
N HIS A 170 -2.80 -18.57 52.23
CA HIS A 170 -2.94 -18.58 53.68
C HIS A 170 -4.38 -18.13 53.99
N PRO A 171 -5.19 -18.88 54.75
CA PRO A 171 -6.52 -18.41 55.12
C PRO A 171 -6.39 -17.56 56.38
N GLU A 172 -6.77 -16.29 56.34
CA GLU A 172 -7.52 -15.69 57.44
C GLU A 172 -8.25 -14.41 57.01
N ALA A 173 -9.49 -14.32 57.47
CA ALA A 173 -10.52 -13.39 57.05
C ALA A 173 -10.34 -11.98 57.63
N SER A 174 -10.80 -10.93 56.92
CA SER A 174 -11.66 -9.89 57.51
C SER A 174 -12.20 -8.86 56.50
N LYS A 175 -13.51 -8.95 56.23
CA LYS A 175 -14.51 -7.86 56.20
C LYS A 175 -14.07 -6.40 55.85
N ARG A 176 -14.59 -5.86 54.74
CA ARG A 176 -15.68 -4.84 54.65
C ARG A 176 -15.67 -4.17 53.27
N GLY A 177 -16.87 -3.76 52.83
CA GLY A 177 -17.19 -3.43 51.44
C GLY A 177 -16.70 -2.07 50.95
N SER A 178 -16.84 -1.86 49.64
CA SER A 178 -17.35 -0.62 49.09
C SER A 178 -17.69 -0.82 47.62
N THR A 179 -18.86 -0.32 47.27
CA THR A 179 -19.49 -0.24 45.95
C THR A 179 -18.66 0.61 44.98
N GLY A 180 -18.53 0.15 43.73
CA GLY A 180 -17.91 0.91 42.65
C GLY A 180 -18.22 0.31 41.29
N SER A 181 -19.47 0.51 40.85
CA SER A 181 -19.95 0.22 39.50
C SER A 181 -19.39 1.30 38.55
N VAL A 182 -18.58 0.91 37.55
CA VAL A 182 -18.44 1.68 36.32
C VAL A 182 -18.46 0.71 35.13
N SER A 183 -19.38 1.04 34.23
CA SER A 183 -19.83 0.33 33.04
C SER A 183 -18.72 0.16 32.00
N ALA A 184 -18.56 -1.07 31.51
CA ALA A 184 -17.88 -1.38 30.26
C ALA A 184 -18.94 -1.45 29.16
N GLY A 185 -19.08 -0.37 28.37
CA GLY A 185 -19.69 -0.42 27.04
C GLY A 185 -18.58 -0.74 26.03
N GLU A 186 -18.65 -1.86 25.33
CA GLU A 186 -19.38 -2.00 24.05
C GLU A 186 -18.66 -1.27 22.90
N GLU A 187 -17.61 -1.88 22.39
CA GLU A 187 -17.23 -1.79 20.96
C GLU A 187 -16.80 -3.21 20.53
N GLN A 188 -17.79 -4.09 20.45
CA GLN A 188 -17.77 -5.26 19.59
C GLN A 188 -18.50 -4.85 18.33
N GLU A 189 -17.76 -4.50 17.27
CA GLU A 189 -18.33 -4.34 15.94
C GLU A 189 -17.46 -5.09 14.92
N GLU A 190 -18.13 -6.01 14.23
CA GLU A 190 -17.78 -6.64 12.95
C GLU A 190 -16.51 -7.52 12.86
N ILE A 191 -16.65 -8.76 13.33
CA ILE A 191 -16.05 -9.91 12.65
C ILE A 191 -17.18 -10.82 12.18
N GLU A 192 -17.77 -10.48 11.04
CA GLU A 192 -18.65 -11.36 10.29
C GLU A 192 -18.41 -11.12 8.79
N GLU A 193 -17.64 -12.02 8.16
CA GLU A 193 -18.08 -12.74 6.97
C GLU A 193 -16.92 -13.58 6.36
N GLN A 194 -17.16 -14.91 6.42
CA GLN A 194 -16.93 -15.92 5.37
C GLN A 194 -15.47 -16.28 5.02
N GLN A 195 -14.93 -17.49 5.17
CA GLN A 195 -15.47 -18.85 5.40
C GLN A 195 -16.79 -19.17 4.68
N GLU A 196 -16.71 -19.28 3.36
CA GLU A 196 -17.49 -20.18 2.48
C GLU A 196 -16.55 -20.41 1.28
N GLN A 197 -15.92 -21.58 1.08
CA GLN A 197 -16.49 -22.86 0.60
C GLN A 197 -17.49 -22.68 -0.54
#